data_AF-A0A6G1BVF2-F1
#
_entry.id   AF-A0A6G1BVF2-F1
#
_cell.length_a   1.000
_cell.length_b   1.000
_cell.length_c   1.000
_cell.angle_alpha   90.00
_cell.angle_beta   90.00
_cell.angle_gamma   90.00
#
_symmetry.space_group_name_H-M   'P 1'
#
loop_
_entity.id
_entity.type
_entity.pdbx_description
1 polymer ?
#
loop_
_entity_poly.entity_id
_entity_poly.type
_entity_poly.pdbx_seq_one_letter_code
_entity_poly.pdbx_strand_id
1 'polypeptide(L)'
;MGSSTGAILFYCVALSVVAAAVVVSPAAAAETSSRKLIGAATAGAGACPVRFDRMKGYEALGAKCKKPSPVRECCAAFKALACPYNKLINDVNNGCADDMFYFIQTKGKLRPGTIFENCLEGPQGLKC
;
A
#
# COMPACT_ATOMS: atom_id res chain seq x y z
N MET A 1 40.03 -62.48 2.49
CA MET A 1 39.33 -61.20 2.31
C MET A 1 37.95 -61.50 1.73
N GLY A 2 36.91 -61.47 2.56
CA GLY A 2 35.53 -61.75 2.16
C GLY A 2 34.60 -60.99 3.11
N SER A 3 34.00 -59.91 2.61
CA SER A 3 32.57 -59.83 2.29
C SER A 3 31.72 -59.43 3.50
N SER A 4 31.60 -58.12 3.73
CA SER A 4 30.71 -57.50 4.71
C SER A 4 29.79 -56.47 4.04
N THR A 5 29.31 -56.79 2.84
CA THR A 5 28.35 -56.00 2.06
C THR A 5 26.90 -56.16 2.55
N GLY A 6 26.64 -57.05 3.50
CA GLY A 6 25.30 -57.31 4.04
C GLY A 6 24.80 -56.34 5.11
N ALA A 7 25.69 -55.64 5.82
CA ALA A 7 25.30 -54.78 6.94
C ALA A 7 24.85 -53.36 6.51
N ILE A 8 25.26 -52.90 5.32
CA ILE A 8 24.95 -51.55 4.84
C ILE A 8 23.55 -51.48 4.23
N LEU A 9 23.07 -52.57 3.62
CA LEU A 9 21.74 -52.59 2.98
C LEU A 9 20.58 -52.62 3.97
N PHE A 10 20.80 -53.08 5.21
CA PHE A 10 19.75 -53.09 6.24
C PHE A 10 19.53 -51.73 6.92
N TYR A 11 20.50 -50.80 6.87
CA TYR A 11 20.36 -49.50 7.51
C TYR A 11 19.50 -48.51 6.70
N CYS A 12 19.38 -48.71 5.39
CA CYS A 12 18.65 -47.79 4.50
C CYS A 12 17.13 -48.02 4.46
N VAL A 13 16.63 -49.14 4.98
CA VAL A 13 15.19 -49.49 4.89
C VAL A 13 14.39 -49.01 6.11
N ALA A 14 15.05 -48.50 7.16
CA ALA A 14 14.40 -48.18 8.44
C ALA A 14 13.95 -46.72 8.63
N LEU A 15 14.09 -45.83 7.64
CA LEU A 15 13.83 -44.38 7.83
C LEU A 15 12.64 -43.79 7.03
N SER A 16 11.87 -44.60 6.31
CA SER A 16 10.71 -44.12 5.55
C SER A 16 9.38 -44.43 6.23
N VAL A 17 9.09 -43.72 7.33
CA VAL A 17 7.71 -43.55 7.81
C VAL A 17 7.48 -42.07 8.12
N VAL A 18 7.09 -41.30 7.09
CA VAL A 18 6.53 -39.97 7.28
C VAL A 18 5.02 -40.13 7.47
N ALA A 19 4.53 -39.90 8.69
CA ALA A 19 3.11 -39.87 8.99
C ALA A 19 2.45 -38.68 8.30
N ALA A 20 1.52 -38.93 7.38
CA ALA A 20 0.64 -37.89 6.83
C ALA A 20 -0.49 -37.62 7.83
N ALA A 21 -0.37 -36.55 8.62
CA ALA A 21 -1.48 -36.02 9.40
C ALA A 21 -2.37 -35.16 8.48
N VAL A 22 -3.56 -35.67 8.13
CA VAL A 22 -4.58 -34.90 7.40
C VAL A 22 -5.25 -33.95 8.39
N VAL A 23 -4.94 -32.65 8.27
CA VAL A 23 -5.62 -31.59 9.03
C VAL A 23 -7.00 -31.31 8.41
N VAL A 24 -8.04 -31.96 8.91
CA VAL A 24 -9.42 -31.56 8.62
C VAL A 24 -9.78 -30.39 9.55
N SER A 25 -9.74 -29.17 9.02
CA SER A 25 -10.26 -27.99 9.74
C SER A 25 -11.80 -27.93 9.59
N PRO A 26 -12.58 -27.73 10.67
CA PRO A 26 -14.01 -27.48 10.53
C PRO A 26 -14.25 -26.05 10.04
N ALA A 27 -15.02 -25.92 8.95
CA ALA A 27 -15.53 -24.65 8.47
C ALA A 27 -16.59 -24.13 9.47
N ALA A 28 -16.18 -23.22 10.36
CA ALA A 28 -17.13 -22.42 11.12
C ALA A 28 -17.85 -21.46 10.16
N ALA A 29 -19.16 -21.64 10.04
CA ALA A 29 -20.06 -20.76 9.30
C ALA A 29 -19.95 -19.33 9.86
N ALA A 30 -19.40 -18.42 9.05
CA ALA A 30 -19.39 -17.00 9.35
C ALA A 30 -20.74 -16.39 8.95
N GLU A 31 -21.51 -15.93 9.94
CA GLU A 31 -22.62 -15.00 9.74
C GLU A 31 -22.15 -13.81 8.90
N THR A 32 -22.89 -13.50 7.84
CA THR A 32 -22.66 -12.37 6.96
C THR A 32 -23.11 -11.07 7.63
N SER A 33 -22.38 -10.66 8.68
CA SER A 33 -22.33 -9.27 9.09
C SER A 33 -21.76 -8.48 7.91
N SER A 34 -22.56 -7.54 7.39
CA SER A 34 -22.26 -6.72 6.20
C SER A 34 -20.80 -6.29 6.20
N ARG A 35 -19.99 -6.90 5.33
CA ARG A 35 -18.57 -6.56 5.22
C ARG A 35 -18.48 -5.12 4.72
N LYS A 36 -18.13 -4.18 5.60
CA LYS A 36 -17.66 -2.84 5.17
C LYS A 36 -16.35 -3.06 4.42
N LEU A 37 -16.46 -3.20 3.10
CA LEU A 37 -15.34 -3.42 2.17
C LEU A 37 -14.54 -2.14 1.86
N ILE A 38 -14.73 -1.08 2.63
CA ILE A 38 -14.05 0.20 2.44
C ILE A 38 -13.40 0.59 3.76
N GLY A 39 -12.07 0.49 3.79
CA GLY A 39 -11.23 0.96 4.88
C GLY A 39 -11.08 -0.02 6.02
N ALA A 40 -10.55 -1.22 5.74
CA ALA A 40 -9.60 -1.76 6.70
C ALA A 40 -8.46 -0.73 6.71
N ALA A 41 -8.47 0.18 7.69
CA ALA A 41 -7.28 0.90 8.07
C ALA A 41 -6.16 -0.13 8.07
N THR A 42 -5.15 0.07 7.23
CA THR A 42 -3.97 -0.79 7.22
C THR A 42 -3.59 -1.00 8.68
N ALA A 43 -3.66 -2.24 9.15
CA ALA A 43 -3.41 -2.59 10.53
C ALA A 43 -1.95 -2.20 10.84
N GLY A 44 -1.74 -0.96 11.29
CA GLY A 44 -0.42 -0.34 11.42
C GLY A 44 -0.39 1.18 11.31
N ALA A 45 -1.27 1.82 10.51
CA ALA A 45 -1.36 3.28 10.42
C ALA A 45 -2.66 3.76 11.05
N GLY A 46 -2.59 4.74 11.97
CA GLY A 46 -3.78 5.40 12.50
C GLY A 46 -4.67 5.88 11.35
N ALA A 47 -5.99 5.74 11.46
CA ALA A 47 -6.89 6.23 10.42
C ALA A 47 -6.70 7.75 10.28
N CYS A 48 -6.51 8.24 9.05
CA CYS A 48 -6.32 9.66 8.82
C CYS A 48 -7.52 10.47 9.37
N PRO A 49 -7.31 11.48 10.23
CA PRO A 49 -8.42 12.25 10.81
C PRO A 49 -9.15 13.13 9.78
N VAL A 50 -8.58 13.30 8.59
CA VAL A 50 -9.13 14.15 7.52
C VAL A 50 -9.80 13.31 6.44
N ARG A 51 -11.02 13.71 6.08
CA ARG A 51 -11.81 13.12 5.00
C ARG A 51 -11.40 13.70 3.65
N PHE A 52 -10.25 13.26 3.13
CA PHE A 52 -9.73 13.64 1.80
C PHE A 52 -10.75 13.33 0.67
N ASP A 53 -11.59 12.31 0.86
CA ASP A 53 -12.69 11.97 -0.06
C ASP A 53 -13.72 13.10 -0.23
N ARG A 54 -13.82 14.06 0.69
CA ARG A 54 -14.78 15.17 0.62
C ARG A 54 -14.17 16.48 0.16
N MET A 55 -12.85 16.52 -0.05
CA MET A 55 -12.20 17.72 -0.52
C MET A 55 -12.47 18.00 -1.99
N LYS A 56 -12.42 19.28 -2.34
CA LYS A 56 -12.59 19.81 -3.69
C LYS A 56 -11.23 20.11 -4.30
N GLY A 57 -11.19 20.38 -5.60
CA GLY A 57 -9.98 20.84 -6.29
C GLY A 57 -9.13 19.73 -6.92
N TYR A 58 -9.46 18.45 -6.73
CA TYR A 58 -8.76 17.34 -7.39
C TYR A 58 -8.82 17.40 -8.91
N GLU A 59 -9.99 17.71 -9.49
CA GLU A 59 -10.14 17.82 -10.94
C GLU A 59 -9.35 19.00 -11.51
N ALA A 60 -9.34 20.14 -10.80
CA ALA A 60 -8.56 21.32 -11.18
C ALA A 60 -7.05 21.06 -11.08
N LEU A 61 -6.60 20.33 -10.05
CA LEU A 61 -5.23 19.84 -9.95
C LEU A 61 -4.91 18.93 -11.15
N GLY A 62 -5.80 17.98 -11.43
CA GLY A 62 -5.70 17.07 -12.57
C GLY A 62 -5.53 17.80 -13.90
N ALA A 63 -6.34 18.82 -14.15
CA ALA A 63 -6.27 19.63 -15.36
C ALA A 63 -4.93 20.35 -15.52
N LYS A 64 -4.33 20.84 -14.43
CA LYS A 64 -3.05 21.57 -14.44
C LYS A 64 -1.82 20.66 -14.51
N CYS A 65 -1.93 19.43 -14.01
CA CYS A 65 -0.81 18.49 -13.90
C CYS A 65 -0.77 17.43 -15.01
N LYS A 66 -1.78 17.38 -15.89
CA LYS A 66 -1.80 16.43 -17.01
C LYS A 66 -0.81 16.88 -18.10
N LYS A 67 -0.06 15.94 -18.68
CA LYS A 67 0.93 16.26 -19.73
C LYS A 67 0.25 16.79 -21.01
N PRO A 68 0.84 17.79 -21.69
CA PRO A 68 2.02 18.57 -21.27
C PRO A 68 1.68 19.53 -20.12
N SER A 69 2.41 19.41 -19.00
CA SER A 69 2.07 20.11 -17.75
C SER A 69 3.02 21.29 -17.54
N PRO A 70 2.50 22.52 -17.37
CA PRO A 70 3.31 23.62 -16.86
C PRO A 70 3.72 23.32 -15.41
N VAL A 71 4.95 22.82 -15.23
CA VAL A 71 5.56 22.39 -13.94
C VAL A 71 5.23 23.35 -12.80
N ARG A 72 5.42 24.66 -13.03
CA ARG A 72 5.14 25.70 -12.03
C ARG A 72 3.67 25.76 -11.60
N GLU A 73 2.74 25.65 -12.54
CA GLU A 73 1.31 25.73 -12.26
C GLU A 73 0.79 24.45 -11.60
N CYS A 74 1.28 23.28 -12.04
CA CYS A 74 1.01 22.01 -11.40
C CYS A 74 1.48 22.01 -9.95
N CYS A 75 2.73 22.44 -9.70
CA CYS A 75 3.29 22.49 -8.36
C CYS A 75 2.56 23.51 -7.47
N ALA A 76 2.23 24.69 -7.99
CA ALA A 76 1.43 25.67 -7.25
C ALA A 76 0.04 25.14 -6.88
N ALA A 77 -0.62 24.41 -7.80
CA ALA A 77 -1.92 23.79 -7.54
C ALA A 77 -1.83 22.67 -6.51
N PHE A 78 -0.78 21.85 -6.57
CA PHE A 78 -0.54 20.80 -5.59
C PHE A 78 -0.29 21.40 -4.20
N LYS A 79 0.55 22.44 -4.10
CA LYS A 79 0.80 23.16 -2.83
C LYS A 79 -0.48 23.74 -2.24
N ALA A 80 -1.33 24.35 -3.06
CA ALA A 80 -2.61 24.89 -2.61
C ALA A 80 -3.53 23.81 -2.01
N LEU A 81 -3.46 22.58 -2.50
CA LEU A 81 -4.24 21.45 -1.99
C LEU A 81 -3.60 20.80 -0.75
N ALA A 82 -2.29 20.60 -0.76
CA ALA A 82 -1.56 19.78 0.21
C ALA A 82 -1.03 20.56 1.42
N CYS A 83 -0.58 21.81 1.23
CA CYS A 83 0.06 22.58 2.30
C CYS A 83 -0.81 22.83 3.54
N PRO A 84 -2.14 23.03 3.45
CA PRO A 84 -2.99 23.12 4.63
C PRO A 84 -2.97 21.88 5.54
N TYR A 85 -2.53 20.73 5.00
CA TYR A 85 -2.48 19.45 5.70
C TYR A 85 -1.05 18.92 5.87
N ASN A 86 -0.02 19.78 5.68
CA ASN A 86 1.39 19.37 5.64
C ASN A 86 1.81 18.52 6.87
N LYS A 87 1.39 18.90 8.08
CA LYS A 87 1.70 18.15 9.31
C LYS A 87 1.13 16.73 9.31
N LEU A 88 -0.06 16.55 8.74
CA LEU A 88 -0.74 15.26 8.68
C LEU A 88 -0.13 14.37 7.60
N ILE A 89 0.04 14.89 6.38
CA ILE A 89 0.58 14.12 5.27
C ILE A 89 2.09 13.82 5.41
N ASN A 90 2.80 14.56 6.27
CA ASN A 90 4.20 14.28 6.59
C ASN A 90 4.37 13.31 7.77
N ASP A 91 3.30 12.94 8.48
CA ASP A 91 3.35 11.92 9.53
C ASP A 91 3.07 10.53 8.93
N VAL A 92 4.13 9.73 8.85
CA VAL A 92 4.13 8.40 8.21
C VAL A 92 3.27 7.36 8.94
N ASN A 93 2.80 7.66 10.16
CA ASN A 93 2.07 6.70 10.99
C ASN A 93 0.54 6.86 10.92
N ASN A 94 0.01 7.79 10.12
CA ASN A 94 -1.42 8.13 10.10
C ASN A 94 -2.15 7.92 8.76
N GLY A 95 -1.46 7.36 7.75
CA GLY A 95 -2.04 7.02 6.45
C GLY A 95 -2.56 8.21 5.62
N CYS A 96 -2.42 9.46 6.08
CA CYS A 96 -3.00 10.63 5.41
C CYS A 96 -2.36 10.90 4.04
N ALA A 97 -1.07 10.60 3.88
CA ALA A 97 -0.39 10.73 2.60
C ALA A 97 -1.02 9.80 1.55
N ASP A 98 -1.21 8.54 1.90
CA ASP A 98 -1.78 7.52 1.01
C ASP A 98 -3.21 7.88 0.62
N ASP A 99 -4.04 8.30 1.58
CA ASP A 99 -5.41 8.75 1.33
C ASP A 99 -5.44 9.98 0.39
N MET A 100 -4.59 10.98 0.64
CA MET A 100 -4.54 12.17 -0.19
C MET A 100 -4.10 11.83 -1.62
N PHE A 101 -3.03 11.05 -1.78
CA PHE A 101 -2.54 10.65 -3.10
C PHE A 101 -3.52 9.73 -3.82
N TYR A 102 -4.26 8.87 -3.12
CA TYR A 102 -5.33 8.08 -3.72
C TYR A 102 -6.38 8.96 -4.40
N PHE A 103 -6.85 10.02 -3.73
CA PHE A 103 -7.84 10.92 -4.32
C PHE A 103 -7.26 11.83 -5.40
N ILE A 104 -6.00 12.25 -5.29
CA ILE A 104 -5.30 12.95 -6.37
C ILE A 104 -5.26 12.09 -7.63
N GLN A 105 -4.94 10.80 -7.50
CA GLN A 105 -4.85 9.89 -8.64
C GLN A 105 -6.23 9.58 -9.23
N THR A 106 -7.20 9.21 -8.39
CA THR A 106 -8.52 8.76 -8.84
C THR A 106 -9.40 9.91 -9.32
N LYS A 107 -9.53 10.99 -8.53
CA LYS A 107 -10.38 12.15 -8.89
C LYS A 107 -9.68 13.13 -9.80
N GLY A 108 -8.37 13.33 -9.63
CA GLY A 108 -7.56 14.15 -10.53
C GLY A 108 -7.20 13.44 -11.84
N LYS A 109 -7.47 12.13 -11.96
CA LYS A 109 -7.12 11.31 -13.13
C LYS A 109 -5.63 11.40 -13.48
N LEU A 110 -4.79 11.45 -12.45
CA LEU A 110 -3.34 11.55 -12.56
C LEU A 110 -2.70 10.18 -12.35
N ARG A 111 -1.66 9.87 -13.14
CA ARG A 111 -0.88 8.65 -12.94
C ARG A 111 -0.06 8.75 -11.64
N PRO A 112 0.21 7.64 -10.95
CA PRO A 112 1.21 7.60 -9.89
C PRO A 112 2.52 8.23 -10.38
N GLY A 113 3.18 9.01 -9.53
CA GLY A 113 4.42 9.71 -9.91
C GLY A 113 4.23 11.09 -10.53
N THR A 114 3.05 11.42 -11.10
CA THR A 114 2.86 12.68 -11.85
C THR A 114 3.20 13.93 -11.03
N ILE A 115 2.81 13.98 -9.76
CA ILE A 115 3.12 15.13 -8.89
C ILE A 115 4.64 15.22 -8.65
N PHE A 116 5.29 14.10 -8.35
CA PHE A 116 6.73 14.06 -8.07
C PHE A 116 7.58 14.39 -9.31
N GLU A 117 7.11 14.09 -10.52
CA GLU A 117 7.79 14.52 -11.76
C GLU A 117 7.71 16.03 -12.00
N ASN A 118 6.67 16.70 -11.48
CA ASN A 118 6.36 18.10 -11.80
C ASN A 118 6.55 19.06 -10.61
N CYS A 119 6.87 18.58 -9.42
CA CYS A 119 6.89 19.39 -8.21
C CYS A 119 7.97 18.91 -7.24
N LEU A 120 9.21 19.30 -7.52
CA LEU A 120 10.39 19.09 -6.66
C LEU A 120 11.07 20.43 -6.44
N GLU A 121 11.20 20.87 -5.19
CA GLU A 121 11.82 22.15 -4.84
C GLU A 121 13.22 22.00 -4.22
N GLY A 122 13.56 20.82 -3.67
CA GLY A 122 14.89 20.56 -3.12
C GLY A 122 14.96 19.31 -2.23
N PRO A 123 16.10 19.10 -1.55
CA PRO A 123 16.34 17.90 -0.73
C PRO A 123 15.47 17.82 0.53
N GLN A 124 14.91 18.95 0.97
CA GLN A 124 13.98 19.03 2.10
C GLN A 124 12.52 18.79 1.68
N GLY A 125 12.30 18.36 0.44
CA GLY A 125 10.97 18.18 -0.12
C GLY A 125 10.36 19.49 -0.62
N LEU A 126 9.06 19.65 -0.39
CA LEU A 126 8.26 20.77 -0.90
C LEU A 126 8.01 21.79 0.21
N LYS A 127 8.35 23.07 -0.03
CA LYS A 127 8.20 24.10 1.01
C LYS A 127 6.75 24.57 1.12
N CYS A 128 6.10 24.18 2.20
CA CYS A 128 4.89 24.82 2.73
C CYS A 128 5.32 25.69 3.93
#